data_AF-A0A931KB00-F1
#
_entry.id   AF-A0A931KB00-F1
#
_cell.length_a   1.000
_cell.length_b   1.000
_cell.length_c   1.000
_cell.angle_alpha   90.00
_cell.angle_beta   90.00
_cell.angle_gamma   90.00
#
_symmetry.space_group_name_H-M   'P 1'
#
loop_
_entity.id
_entity.type
_entity.pdbx_description
1 polymer ?
#
loop_
_entity_poly.entity_id
_entity_poly.type
_entity_poly.pdbx_seq_one_letter_code
_entity_poly.pdbx_strand_id
1 'polypeptide(L)'
;MSQSLEAALDRWLMAVGNSDEPVRKAAGHATEAVCGSFALGPPVPESTLTNWETTHGYLLPFGLKQWLMISDGLLVDEVRWIHPLRCIGPTVRFSPGSVLLQQPASWYEFGNPFDSPVNMDLVVDQNGFDGKTPIFASVSEADDSFRVIAGNFTQWFLRVIESGFRPFWNFDRDGERVDPVDLHYASLQPPKLPPKLCLLCVSVGDQLRSGIDERELMKRHDLNRSELEMIISAYQYRRRKSMSR
;
A
#
# COMPACT_ATOMS: atom_id res chain seq x y z
N MET A 1 6.80 0.97 -32.41
CA MET A 1 5.33 0.92 -32.46
C MET A 1 4.84 1.21 -31.06
N SER A 2 3.97 2.21 -30.88
CA SER A 2 3.36 2.46 -29.56
C SER A 2 2.45 1.28 -29.23
N GLN A 3 2.56 0.75 -28.01
CA GLN A 3 1.71 -0.34 -27.55
C GLN A 3 0.32 0.21 -27.20
N SER A 4 -0.76 -0.50 -27.60
CA SER A 4 -2.11 -0.16 -27.15
C SER A 4 -2.34 -0.62 -25.70
N LEU A 5 -3.22 0.10 -24.99
CA LEU A 5 -3.65 -0.27 -23.64
C LEU A 5 -4.29 -1.67 -23.64
N GLU A 6 -5.14 -1.99 -24.61
CA GLU A 6 -5.75 -3.32 -24.80
C GLU A 6 -4.68 -4.43 -24.84
N ALA A 7 -3.65 -4.27 -25.68
CA ALA A 7 -2.57 -5.26 -25.78
C ALA A 7 -1.75 -5.35 -24.48
N ALA A 8 -1.64 -4.26 -23.70
CA ALA A 8 -1.01 -4.29 -22.37
C ALA A 8 -1.84 -5.10 -21.37
N LEU A 9 -3.14 -4.82 -21.32
CA LEU A 9 -4.09 -5.49 -20.44
C LEU A 9 -4.18 -6.98 -20.77
N ASP A 10 -4.26 -7.35 -22.05
CA ASP A 10 -4.28 -8.76 -22.48
C ASP A 10 -3.04 -9.53 -22.03
N ARG A 11 -1.84 -8.95 -22.23
CA ARG A 11 -0.59 -9.57 -21.77
C ARG A 11 -0.55 -9.72 -20.25
N TRP A 12 -1.05 -8.71 -19.53
CA TRP A 12 -1.11 -8.74 -18.09
C TRP A 12 -2.09 -9.82 -17.59
N LEU A 13 -3.31 -9.86 -18.14
CA LEU A 13 -4.34 -10.86 -17.82
C LEU A 13 -3.85 -12.29 -18.04
N MET A 14 -3.13 -12.53 -19.14
CA MET A 14 -2.47 -13.81 -19.41
C MET A 14 -1.41 -14.14 -18.35
N ALA A 15 -0.58 -13.17 -17.96
CA ALA A 15 0.49 -13.36 -16.99
C ALA A 15 -0.05 -13.66 -15.57
N VAL A 16 -1.16 -13.03 -15.17
CA VAL A 16 -1.81 -13.26 -13.87
C VAL A 16 -2.80 -14.43 -13.87
N GLY A 17 -2.94 -15.14 -14.99
CA GLY A 17 -3.82 -16.30 -15.11
C GLY A 17 -5.32 -15.99 -15.09
N ASN A 18 -5.71 -14.74 -15.37
CA ASN A 18 -7.11 -14.31 -15.43
C ASN A 18 -7.56 -14.12 -16.89
N SER A 19 -7.60 -15.22 -17.64
CA SER A 19 -8.00 -15.21 -19.06
C SER A 19 -9.49 -15.42 -19.29
N ASP A 20 -10.32 -15.22 -18.27
CA ASP A 20 -11.76 -15.45 -18.35
C ASP A 20 -12.42 -14.47 -19.32
N GLU A 21 -13.33 -14.98 -20.16
CA GLU A 21 -13.99 -14.22 -21.21
C GLU A 21 -14.72 -12.95 -20.70
N PRO A 22 -15.42 -12.96 -19.56
CA PRO A 22 -16.02 -11.73 -19.01
C PRO A 22 -14.98 -10.66 -18.66
N VAL A 23 -13.83 -11.05 -18.13
CA VAL A 23 -12.75 -10.13 -17.75
C VAL A 23 -12.10 -9.51 -18.98
N ARG A 24 -11.86 -10.31 -20.03
CA ARG A 24 -11.35 -9.80 -21.32
C ARG A 24 -12.32 -8.82 -21.96
N LYS A 25 -13.62 -9.10 -21.93
CA LYS A 25 -14.65 -8.15 -22.42
C LYS A 25 -14.64 -6.85 -21.62
N ALA A 26 -14.50 -6.92 -20.30
CA ALA A 26 -14.36 -5.73 -19.47
C ALA A 26 -13.11 -4.92 -19.84
N ALA A 27 -11.97 -5.57 -20.11
CA ALA A 27 -10.74 -4.91 -20.57
C ALA A 27 -10.89 -4.21 -21.93
N GLY A 28 -11.60 -4.84 -22.88
CA GLY A 28 -11.96 -4.24 -24.15
C GLY A 28 -12.81 -2.96 -23.96
N HIS A 29 -13.91 -3.06 -23.22
CA HIS A 29 -14.76 -1.91 -22.91
C HIS A 29 -14.04 -0.80 -22.14
N ALA A 30 -13.14 -1.16 -21.22
CA ALA A 30 -12.34 -0.19 -20.48
C ALA A 30 -11.41 0.60 -21.41
N THR A 31 -10.78 -0.09 -22.37
CA THR A 31 -9.91 0.56 -23.35
C THR A 31 -10.71 1.51 -24.26
N GLU A 32 -11.91 1.11 -24.68
CA GLU A 32 -12.82 1.97 -25.45
C GLU A 32 -13.26 3.20 -24.64
N ALA A 33 -13.57 3.03 -23.35
CA ALA A 33 -14.05 4.08 -22.47
C ALA A 33 -13.02 5.18 -22.18
N VAL A 34 -11.73 4.85 -22.23
CA VAL A 34 -10.60 5.78 -22.03
C VAL A 34 -10.38 6.71 -23.25
N CYS A 35 -11.10 6.51 -24.36
CA CYS A 35 -11.08 7.40 -25.53
C CYS A 35 -9.68 7.79 -26.06
N GLY A 36 -8.67 6.96 -25.82
CA GLY A 36 -7.28 7.18 -26.27
C GLY A 36 -6.42 8.10 -25.41
N SER A 37 -6.92 8.57 -24.26
CA SER A 37 -6.17 9.42 -23.33
C SER A 37 -5.43 8.56 -22.30
N PHE A 38 -4.35 7.92 -22.74
CA PHE A 38 -3.49 7.13 -21.87
C PHE A 38 -2.01 7.27 -22.24
N ALA A 39 -1.14 7.01 -21.27
CA ALA A 39 0.28 6.87 -21.50
C ALA A 39 0.83 5.64 -20.78
N LEU A 40 1.60 4.85 -21.52
CA LEU A 40 2.35 3.71 -21.02
C LEU A 40 3.85 4.06 -21.02
N GLY A 41 4.54 3.68 -19.95
CA GLY A 41 5.99 3.76 -19.87
C GLY A 41 6.66 2.61 -20.63
N PRO A 42 7.98 2.70 -20.88
CA PRO A 42 8.73 1.54 -21.37
C PRO A 42 8.67 0.39 -20.33
N PRO A 43 8.70 -0.88 -20.74
CA PRO A 43 8.78 -2.00 -19.81
C PRO A 43 9.98 -1.91 -18.87
N VAL A 44 9.79 -2.28 -17.61
CA VAL A 44 10.87 -2.35 -16.62
C VAL A 44 11.58 -3.71 -16.71
N PRO A 45 12.92 -3.74 -16.88
CA PRO A 45 13.68 -4.99 -16.84
C PRO A 45 13.56 -5.71 -15.50
N GLU A 46 13.50 -7.05 -15.52
CA GLU A 46 13.39 -7.87 -14.30
C GLU A 46 14.53 -7.60 -13.31
N SER A 47 15.76 -7.40 -13.80
CA SER A 47 16.91 -7.06 -12.96
C SER A 47 16.72 -5.74 -12.19
N THR A 48 16.04 -4.75 -12.78
CA THR A 48 15.71 -3.49 -12.12
C THR A 48 14.67 -3.69 -11.02
N LEU A 49 13.68 -4.56 -11.25
CA LEU A 49 12.68 -4.92 -10.24
C LEU A 49 13.35 -5.65 -9.07
N THR A 50 14.22 -6.63 -9.34
CA THR A 50 14.98 -7.34 -8.30
C THR A 50 15.88 -6.39 -7.50
N ASN A 51 16.52 -5.42 -8.16
CA ASN A 51 17.32 -4.41 -7.46
C ASN A 51 16.46 -3.52 -6.56
N TRP A 52 15.26 -3.13 -7.02
CA TRP A 52 14.31 -2.39 -6.20
C TRP A 52 13.88 -3.22 -4.97
N GLU A 53 13.52 -4.49 -5.16
CA GLU A 53 13.11 -5.41 -4.08
C GLU A 53 14.24 -5.59 -3.05
N THR A 54 15.48 -5.75 -3.53
CA THR A 54 16.67 -5.88 -2.67
C THR A 54 16.96 -4.61 -1.89
N THR A 55 16.82 -3.44 -2.53
CA THR A 55 17.10 -2.14 -1.90
C THR A 55 16.10 -1.83 -0.78
N HIS A 56 14.83 -2.18 -0.99
CA HIS A 56 13.76 -1.89 -0.04
C HIS A 56 13.52 -3.01 0.98
N GLY A 57 14.03 -4.23 0.73
CA GLY A 57 13.85 -5.38 1.61
C GLY A 57 12.46 -6.02 1.53
N TYR A 58 11.70 -5.74 0.46
CA TYR A 58 10.35 -6.23 0.25
C TYR A 58 10.16 -6.72 -1.19
N LEU A 59 9.39 -7.80 -1.36
CA LEU A 59 8.97 -8.27 -2.69
C LEU A 59 7.80 -7.43 -3.21
N LEU A 60 7.78 -7.15 -4.51
CA LEU A 60 6.61 -6.55 -5.16
C LEU A 60 5.50 -7.60 -5.32
N PRO A 61 4.22 -7.22 -5.19
CA PRO A 61 3.11 -8.11 -5.54
C PRO A 61 3.26 -8.61 -6.98
N PHE A 62 3.00 -9.90 -7.21
CA PHE A 62 3.23 -10.53 -8.51
C PHE A 62 2.50 -9.80 -9.63
N GLY A 63 1.22 -9.45 -9.43
CA GLY A 63 0.42 -8.73 -10.41
C GLY A 63 1.01 -7.36 -10.77
N LEU A 64 1.55 -6.63 -9.79
CA LEU A 64 2.22 -5.34 -10.02
C LEU A 64 3.55 -5.54 -10.75
N LYS A 65 4.33 -6.56 -10.35
CA LYS A 65 5.59 -6.93 -11.01
C LYS A 65 5.36 -7.27 -12.49
N GLN A 66 4.35 -8.08 -12.79
CA GLN A 66 3.96 -8.40 -14.17
C GLN A 66 3.53 -7.16 -14.96
N TRP A 67 2.78 -6.24 -14.33
CA TRP A 67 2.42 -4.98 -14.98
C TRP A 67 3.68 -4.14 -15.31
N LEU A 68 4.60 -3.99 -14.37
CA LEU A 68 5.82 -3.20 -14.59
C LEU A 68 6.73 -3.80 -15.67
N MET A 69 6.75 -5.13 -15.82
CA MET A 69 7.41 -5.81 -16.95
C MET A 69 6.72 -5.57 -18.30
N ILE A 70 5.53 -4.95 -18.31
CA ILE A 70 4.78 -4.56 -19.51
C ILE A 70 4.85 -3.03 -19.72
N SER A 71 4.75 -2.24 -18.66
CA SER A 71 4.75 -0.77 -18.70
C SER A 71 5.22 -0.16 -17.38
N ASP A 72 6.21 0.73 -17.42
CA ASP A 72 6.66 1.54 -16.26
C ASP A 72 5.64 2.65 -15.92
N GLY A 73 4.53 2.24 -15.30
CA GLY A 73 3.41 3.08 -14.91
C GLY A 73 2.21 3.00 -15.85
N LEU A 74 1.14 3.70 -15.48
CA LEU A 74 -0.10 3.84 -16.24
C LEU A 74 -0.73 5.20 -15.94
N LEU A 75 -0.78 6.04 -16.97
CA LEU A 75 -1.54 7.29 -16.96
C LEU A 75 -2.81 7.09 -17.79
N VAL A 76 -3.97 7.48 -17.25
CA VAL A 76 -5.26 7.50 -17.96
C VAL A 76 -5.93 8.81 -17.61
N ASP A 77 -6.31 9.61 -18.61
CA ASP A 77 -6.93 10.94 -18.40
C ASP A 77 -6.12 11.84 -17.46
N GLU A 78 -4.79 11.88 -17.63
CA GLU A 78 -3.84 12.59 -16.75
C GLU A 78 -3.79 12.07 -15.29
N VAL A 79 -4.53 11.01 -14.98
CA VAL A 79 -4.57 10.38 -13.66
C VAL A 79 -3.55 9.24 -13.58
N ARG A 80 -2.71 9.24 -12.54
CA ARG A 80 -1.70 8.20 -12.29
C ARG A 80 -2.32 7.02 -11.54
N TRP A 81 -2.87 6.08 -12.31
CA TRP A 81 -3.39 4.83 -11.76
C TRP A 81 -2.27 3.93 -11.24
N ILE A 82 -1.15 3.86 -11.96
CA ILE A 82 0.04 3.14 -11.53
C ILE A 82 1.25 4.04 -11.72
N HIS A 83 2.00 4.27 -10.66
CA HIS A 83 3.23 5.03 -10.68
C HIS A 83 4.33 4.27 -11.43
N PRO A 84 5.23 4.99 -12.14
CA PRO A 84 6.51 4.40 -12.55
C PRO A 84 7.27 3.85 -11.33
N LEU A 85 8.07 2.80 -11.51
CA LEU A 85 8.79 2.11 -10.43
C LEU A 85 9.56 3.06 -9.52
N ARG A 86 10.21 4.08 -10.08
CA ARG A 86 10.98 5.09 -9.31
C ARG A 86 10.13 5.93 -8.35
N CYS A 87 8.82 5.97 -8.58
CA CYS A 87 7.85 6.70 -7.77
C CYS A 87 7.07 5.76 -6.83
N ILE A 88 7.27 4.43 -6.93
CA ILE A 88 6.73 3.48 -5.96
C ILE A 88 7.68 3.48 -4.76
N GLY A 89 7.21 3.97 -3.63
CA GLY A 89 8.03 4.21 -2.45
C GLY A 89 7.23 4.24 -1.17
N PRO A 90 7.90 4.35 -0.01
CA PRO A 90 7.25 4.39 1.28
C PRO A 90 6.15 5.46 1.33
N THR A 91 4.98 5.11 1.85
CA THR A 91 3.92 6.08 2.10
C THR A 91 4.45 7.18 3.01
N VAL A 92 4.21 8.44 2.65
CA VAL A 92 4.58 9.61 3.47
C VAL A 92 3.33 10.10 4.20
N ARG A 93 3.47 10.43 5.49
CA ARG A 93 2.38 11.06 6.26
C ARG A 93 2.09 12.46 5.74
N PHE A 94 0.81 12.76 5.53
CA PHE A 94 0.38 14.12 5.21
C PHE A 94 -0.38 14.82 6.35
N SER A 95 -0.84 14.11 7.39
CA SER A 95 -1.66 14.69 8.47
C SER A 95 -1.03 14.64 9.88
N PRO A 96 -1.06 15.76 10.64
CA PRO A 96 -0.70 15.82 12.06
C PRO A 96 -1.64 15.06 13.02
N GLY A 97 -2.74 14.47 12.53
CA GLY A 97 -3.78 13.81 13.34
C GLY A 97 -3.75 12.28 13.37
N SER A 98 -2.75 11.65 12.74
CA SER A 98 -2.72 10.19 12.57
C SER A 98 -2.80 9.42 13.91
N VAL A 99 -3.67 8.39 13.96
CA VAL A 99 -3.78 7.45 15.09
C VAL A 99 -2.48 6.68 15.33
N LEU A 100 -1.63 6.59 14.30
CA LEU A 100 -0.35 5.94 14.35
C LEU A 100 0.71 6.91 14.90
N LEU A 101 1.56 6.44 15.82
CA LEU A 101 2.75 7.20 16.23
C LEU A 101 3.83 7.13 15.15
N GLN A 102 3.99 5.97 14.51
CA GLN A 102 4.84 5.73 13.34
C GLN A 102 4.07 4.97 12.24
N GLN A 103 4.24 5.37 10.97
CA GLN A 103 3.70 4.64 9.81
C GLN A 103 4.53 3.37 9.58
N PRO A 104 3.91 2.24 9.24
CA PRO A 104 4.65 1.03 8.92
C PRO A 104 5.62 1.23 7.75
N ALA A 105 6.87 0.79 7.91
CA ALA A 105 7.89 0.89 6.86
C ALA A 105 7.58 0.04 5.62
N SER A 106 6.66 -0.92 5.73
CA SER A 106 6.20 -1.79 4.66
C SER A 106 5.06 -1.21 3.82
N TRP A 107 4.55 -0.03 4.18
CA TRP A 107 3.48 0.63 3.44
C TRP A 107 4.07 1.44 2.29
N TYR A 108 3.65 1.12 1.07
CA TYR A 108 4.13 1.74 -0.16
C TYR A 108 2.98 2.31 -0.96
N GLU A 109 3.15 3.53 -1.46
CA GLU A 109 2.26 4.11 -2.46
C GLU A 109 2.66 3.60 -3.85
N PHE A 110 1.68 3.18 -4.65
CA PHE A 110 1.93 2.75 -6.03
C PHE A 110 1.03 3.43 -7.07
N GLY A 111 0.11 4.28 -6.64
CA GLY A 111 -0.74 5.07 -7.52
C GLY A 111 -1.40 6.20 -6.74
N ASN A 112 -1.88 7.22 -7.44
CA ASN A 112 -2.65 8.30 -6.84
C ASN A 112 -3.81 8.73 -7.75
N PRO A 113 -4.78 7.83 -7.98
CA PRO A 113 -5.95 8.16 -8.78
C PRO A 113 -6.89 9.10 -8.03
N PHE A 114 -7.26 10.21 -8.68
CA PHE A 114 -8.17 11.25 -8.15
C PHE A 114 -7.70 11.85 -6.81
N ASP A 115 -6.40 12.14 -6.70
CA ASP A 115 -5.77 12.73 -5.50
C ASP A 115 -5.90 11.90 -4.22
N SER A 116 -6.29 10.62 -4.32
CA SER A 116 -6.24 9.66 -3.21
C SER A 116 -5.11 8.65 -3.42
N PRO A 117 -4.05 8.69 -2.60
CA PRO A 117 -2.97 7.71 -2.63
C PRO A 117 -3.52 6.29 -2.44
N VAL A 118 -3.19 5.43 -3.40
CA VAL A 118 -3.45 3.99 -3.30
C VAL A 118 -2.15 3.32 -2.86
N ASN A 119 -2.26 2.62 -1.73
CA ASN A 119 -1.15 2.07 -0.99
C ASN A 119 -1.30 0.55 -0.87
N MET A 120 -0.18 -0.10 -0.60
CA MET A 120 -0.09 -1.53 -0.34
C MET A 120 0.77 -1.80 0.89
N ASP A 121 0.45 -2.86 1.63
CA ASP A 121 1.28 -3.32 2.74
C ASP A 121 2.08 -4.55 2.37
N LEU A 122 3.37 -4.36 2.10
CA LEU A 122 4.26 -5.39 1.57
C LEU A 122 4.64 -6.47 2.60
N VAL A 123 4.33 -6.29 3.89
CA VAL A 123 4.66 -7.29 4.92
C VAL A 123 3.55 -8.31 5.15
N VAL A 124 2.31 -8.00 4.76
CA VAL A 124 1.15 -8.84 5.04
C VAL A 124 1.13 -10.03 4.08
N ASP A 125 1.20 -11.23 4.66
CA ASP A 125 1.00 -12.56 4.07
C ASP A 125 1.34 -12.70 2.57
N GLN A 126 2.63 -12.90 2.27
CA GLN A 126 3.10 -13.16 0.90
C GLN A 126 2.88 -14.61 0.44
N ASN A 127 2.11 -15.43 1.16
CA ASN A 127 1.88 -16.81 0.75
C ASN A 127 0.87 -16.86 -0.41
N GLY A 128 1.24 -17.58 -1.49
CA GLY A 128 0.41 -17.74 -2.70
C GLY A 128 0.97 -16.98 -3.91
N PHE A 129 0.30 -17.13 -5.07
CA PHE A 129 0.80 -16.63 -6.35
C PHE A 129 0.87 -15.10 -6.46
N ASP A 130 -0.05 -14.37 -5.82
CA ASP A 130 -0.05 -12.90 -5.73
C ASP A 130 0.01 -12.38 -4.27
N GLY A 131 0.15 -13.30 -3.31
CA GLY A 131 0.02 -13.01 -1.88
C GLY A 131 -1.32 -12.39 -1.48
N LYS A 132 -1.42 -11.99 -0.20
CA LYS A 132 -2.45 -11.11 0.35
C LYS A 132 -1.81 -9.79 0.77
N THR A 133 -1.27 -9.05 -0.19
CA THR A 133 -0.78 -7.69 0.02
C THR A 133 -1.97 -6.72 -0.03
N PRO A 134 -2.62 -6.36 1.10
CA PRO A 134 -3.84 -5.58 1.06
C PRO A 134 -3.58 -4.23 0.39
N ILE A 135 -4.47 -3.87 -0.52
CA ILE A 135 -4.48 -2.56 -1.17
C ILE A 135 -5.45 -1.69 -0.41
N PHE A 136 -5.03 -0.48 -0.03
CA PHE A 136 -5.83 0.45 0.75
C PHE A 136 -5.65 1.88 0.27
N ALA A 137 -6.68 2.71 0.47
CA ALA A 137 -6.67 4.12 0.11
C ALA A 137 -7.24 4.96 1.25
N SER A 138 -6.92 6.26 1.25
CA SER A 138 -7.53 7.21 2.17
C SER A 138 -8.99 7.45 1.77
N VAL A 139 -9.89 7.48 2.76
CA VAL A 139 -11.32 7.73 2.54
C VAL A 139 -11.75 9.16 2.85
N SER A 140 -10.85 9.95 3.43
CA SER A 140 -11.08 11.36 3.76
C SER A 140 -9.73 12.04 4.00
N GLU A 141 -9.51 13.20 3.37
CA GLU A 141 -8.34 14.05 3.64
C GLU A 141 -8.29 14.55 5.09
N ALA A 142 -9.44 14.63 5.77
CA ALA A 142 -9.55 15.20 7.10
C ALA A 142 -9.14 14.25 8.24
N ASP A 143 -9.31 12.94 8.05
CA ASP A 143 -9.27 11.98 9.16
C ASP A 143 -8.17 10.92 9.04
N ASP A 144 -7.34 10.97 7.99
CA ASP A 144 -6.23 10.02 7.75
C ASP A 144 -6.69 8.55 7.84
N SER A 145 -7.98 8.31 7.58
CA SER A 145 -8.61 7.02 7.72
C SER A 145 -8.41 6.25 6.43
N PHE A 146 -7.69 5.14 6.53
CA PHE A 146 -7.46 4.23 5.42
C PHE A 146 -8.50 3.12 5.43
N ARG A 147 -8.87 2.63 4.25
CA ARG A 147 -9.67 1.42 4.11
C ARG A 147 -9.05 0.49 3.10
N VAL A 148 -9.07 -0.80 3.42
CA VAL A 148 -8.71 -1.86 2.46
C VAL A 148 -9.75 -1.87 1.34
N ILE A 149 -9.28 -1.68 0.10
CA ILE A 149 -10.10 -1.65 -1.12
C ILE A 149 -9.92 -2.90 -2.00
N ALA A 150 -8.89 -3.70 -1.75
CA ALA A 150 -8.71 -5.04 -2.34
C ALA A 150 -7.75 -5.89 -1.51
N GLY A 151 -7.81 -7.22 -1.67
CA GLY A 151 -6.90 -8.14 -0.97
C GLY A 151 -5.49 -8.23 -1.58
N ASN A 152 -5.34 -7.87 -2.85
CA ASN A 152 -4.07 -7.79 -3.57
C ASN A 152 -4.18 -6.87 -4.80
N PHE A 153 -3.04 -6.62 -5.45
CA PHE A 153 -2.96 -5.76 -6.63
C PHE A 153 -3.83 -6.28 -7.77
N THR A 154 -3.83 -7.59 -8.04
CA THR A 154 -4.60 -8.17 -9.15
C THR A 154 -6.09 -7.91 -8.98
N GLN A 155 -6.64 -8.15 -7.78
CA GLN A 155 -8.04 -7.86 -7.47
C GLN A 155 -8.37 -6.37 -7.60
N TRP A 156 -7.47 -5.50 -7.14
CA TRP A 156 -7.66 -4.06 -7.30
C TRP A 156 -7.70 -3.67 -8.78
N PHE A 157 -6.71 -4.11 -9.57
CA PHE A 157 -6.59 -3.68 -10.95
C PHE A 157 -7.69 -4.26 -11.85
N LEU A 158 -8.18 -5.47 -11.55
CA LEU A 158 -9.39 -6.01 -12.20
C LEU A 158 -10.61 -5.12 -11.96
N ARG A 159 -10.83 -4.64 -10.73
CA ARG A 159 -11.94 -3.71 -10.42
C ARG A 159 -11.78 -2.37 -11.15
N VAL A 160 -10.54 -1.87 -11.26
CA VAL A 160 -10.25 -0.67 -12.07
C VAL A 160 -10.69 -0.87 -13.52
N ILE A 161 -10.32 -2.01 -14.10
CA ILE A 161 -10.69 -2.37 -15.47
C ILE A 161 -12.21 -2.50 -15.62
N GLU A 162 -12.87 -3.24 -14.72
CA GLU A 162 -14.33 -3.41 -14.72
C GLU A 162 -15.09 -2.08 -14.60
N SER A 163 -14.53 -1.11 -13.86
CA SER A 163 -15.08 0.24 -13.75
C SER A 163 -14.86 1.12 -14.99
N GLY A 164 -14.01 0.68 -15.92
CA GLY A 164 -13.56 1.48 -17.06
C GLY A 164 -12.74 2.70 -16.62
N PHE A 165 -11.85 2.53 -15.64
CA PHE A 165 -11.03 3.62 -15.08
C PHE A 165 -11.85 4.80 -14.55
N ARG A 166 -13.03 4.54 -13.97
CA ARG A 166 -13.85 5.55 -13.30
C ARG A 166 -13.62 5.50 -11.80
N PRO A 167 -13.88 6.58 -11.04
CA PRO A 167 -13.89 6.47 -9.59
C PRO A 167 -14.96 5.45 -9.15
N PHE A 168 -14.54 4.30 -8.64
CA PHE A 168 -15.44 3.23 -8.17
C PHE A 168 -15.37 3.02 -6.65
N TRP A 169 -14.43 3.67 -5.97
CA TRP A 169 -14.30 3.63 -4.51
C TRP A 169 -15.22 4.65 -3.82
N ASN A 170 -16.49 4.69 -4.22
CA ASN A 170 -17.52 5.19 -3.31
C ASN A 170 -17.54 4.21 -2.13
N PHE A 171 -16.86 4.59 -1.04
CA PHE A 171 -16.61 3.80 0.18
C PHE A 171 -17.87 3.41 0.96
N ASP A 172 -19.04 3.50 0.33
CA ASP A 172 -20.38 3.32 0.91
C ASP A 172 -21.06 2.02 0.49
N ARG A 173 -20.45 1.20 -0.38
CA ARG A 173 -21.00 -0.11 -0.76
C ARG A 173 -20.09 -1.29 -0.39
N ASP A 174 -20.58 -2.06 0.57
CA ASP A 174 -20.55 -3.53 0.60
C ASP A 174 -19.22 -4.25 0.89
N GLY A 175 -18.31 -3.64 1.65
CA GLY A 175 -17.17 -4.34 2.25
C GLY A 175 -17.17 -4.25 3.78
N GLU A 176 -16.79 -5.34 4.47
CA GLU A 176 -16.36 -5.25 5.86
C GLU A 176 -15.31 -4.12 5.97
N ARG A 177 -15.52 -3.19 6.92
CA ARG A 177 -14.57 -2.11 7.18
C ARG A 177 -13.33 -2.69 7.84
N VAL A 178 -12.38 -3.14 7.01
CA VAL A 178 -11.09 -3.62 7.50
C VAL A 178 -10.11 -2.45 7.53
N ASP A 179 -9.63 -2.12 8.74
CA ASP A 179 -8.56 -1.16 8.96
C ASP A 179 -7.23 -1.80 8.51
N PRO A 180 -6.49 -1.24 7.53
CA PRO A 180 -5.21 -1.80 7.10
C PRO A 180 -4.18 -1.82 8.23
N VAL A 181 -4.31 -0.95 9.24
CA VAL A 181 -3.48 -0.99 10.44
C VAL A 181 -3.70 -2.27 11.24
N ASP A 182 -4.96 -2.69 11.38
CA ASP A 182 -5.29 -3.89 12.15
C ASP A 182 -4.80 -5.16 11.43
N LEU A 183 -4.92 -5.21 10.09
CA LEU A 183 -4.31 -6.28 9.27
C LEU A 183 -2.78 -6.33 9.43
N HIS A 184 -2.14 -5.17 9.35
CA HIS A 184 -0.69 -5.04 9.50
C HIS A 184 -0.22 -5.67 10.82
N TYR A 185 -0.76 -5.20 11.95
CA TYR A 185 -0.35 -5.69 13.27
C TYR A 185 -0.85 -7.10 13.58
N ALA A 186 -1.88 -7.60 12.89
CA ALA A 186 -2.27 -9.01 12.96
C ALA A 186 -1.23 -9.94 12.30
N SER A 187 -0.54 -9.46 11.26
CA SER A 187 0.50 -10.22 10.52
C SER A 187 1.87 -10.22 11.21
N LEU A 188 2.15 -9.23 12.05
CA LEU A 188 3.44 -9.08 12.71
C LEU A 188 3.60 -9.97 13.94
N GLN A 189 4.84 -10.40 14.16
CA GLN A 189 5.26 -10.94 15.46
C GLN A 189 5.40 -9.80 16.49
N PRO A 190 5.12 -10.05 17.78
CA PRO A 190 5.34 -9.06 18.83
C PRO A 190 6.80 -8.56 18.82
N PRO A 191 7.03 -7.23 18.81
CA PRO A 191 8.38 -6.69 18.90
C PRO A 191 9.05 -7.12 20.21
N LYS A 192 10.29 -7.64 20.11
CA LYS A 192 11.09 -8.01 21.29
C LYS A 192 11.71 -6.75 21.89
N LEU A 193 11.23 -6.35 23.07
CA LEU A 193 11.80 -5.26 23.85
C LEU A 193 12.78 -5.78 24.91
N PRO A 194 13.99 -5.20 25.03
CA PRO A 194 14.85 -5.41 26.18
C PRO A 194 14.12 -5.05 27.50
N PRO A 195 14.44 -5.74 28.62
CA PRO A 195 13.74 -5.52 29.90
C PRO A 195 13.70 -4.06 30.35
N LYS A 196 14.80 -3.29 30.15
CA LYS A 196 14.87 -1.85 30.47
C LYS A 196 13.80 -1.04 29.72
N LEU A 197 13.59 -1.33 28.43
CA LEU A 197 12.63 -0.60 27.60
C LEU A 197 11.19 -1.06 27.85
N CYS A 198 10.97 -2.32 28.24
CA CYS A 198 9.65 -2.83 28.62
C CYS A 198 8.99 -2.00 29.73
N LEU A 199 9.78 -1.56 30.72
CA LEU A 199 9.31 -0.75 31.84
C LEU A 199 8.87 0.66 31.41
N LEU A 200 9.49 1.19 30.35
CA LEU A 200 9.23 2.54 29.84
C LEU A 200 8.13 2.56 28.77
N CYS A 201 7.85 1.42 28.13
CA CYS A 201 7.04 1.32 26.93
C CYS A 201 5.66 1.99 27.03
N VAL A 202 4.93 1.77 28.13
CA VAL A 202 3.59 2.37 28.32
C VAL A 202 3.70 3.87 28.58
N SER A 203 4.56 4.28 29.51
CA SER A 203 4.71 5.69 29.90
C SER A 203 5.17 6.57 28.74
N VAL A 204 6.20 6.14 27.99
CA VAL A 204 6.71 6.88 26.83
C VAL A 204 5.68 6.93 25.70
N GLY A 205 4.97 5.82 25.44
CA GLY A 205 3.93 5.77 24.41
C GLY A 205 2.72 6.68 24.70
N ASP A 206 2.29 6.76 25.96
CA ASP A 206 1.23 7.69 26.37
C ASP A 206 1.69 9.16 26.27
N GLN A 207 2.95 9.45 26.64
CA GLN A 207 3.54 10.77 26.50
C GLN A 207 3.63 11.25 25.03
N LEU A 208 4.05 10.37 24.12
CA LEU A 208 4.06 10.67 22.68
C LEU A 208 2.66 11.04 22.17
N ARG A 209 1.64 10.29 22.58
CA ARG A 209 0.25 10.58 22.22
C ARG A 209 -0.27 11.89 22.78
N SER A 210 0.22 12.31 23.94
CA SER A 210 -0.08 13.62 24.51
C SER A 210 0.66 14.76 23.82
N GLY A 211 1.43 14.47 22.76
CA GLY A 211 2.13 15.47 21.94
C GLY A 211 3.51 15.86 22.49
N ILE A 212 4.09 15.10 23.42
CA ILE A 212 5.47 15.35 23.86
C ILE A 212 6.44 14.99 22.73
N ASP A 213 7.37 15.89 22.44
CA ASP A 213 8.36 15.76 21.39
C ASP A 213 9.32 14.57 21.60
N GLU A 214 9.70 13.91 20.51
CA GLU A 214 10.60 12.75 20.53
C GLU A 214 11.98 13.07 21.09
N ARG A 215 12.54 14.26 20.83
CA ARG A 215 13.85 14.68 21.36
C ARG A 215 13.77 14.94 22.85
N GLU A 216 12.66 15.51 23.31
CA GLU A 216 12.42 15.69 24.73
C GLU A 216 12.32 14.33 25.46
N LEU A 217 11.62 13.36 24.88
CA LEU A 217 11.50 12.02 25.45
C LEU A 217 12.84 11.27 25.48
N MET A 218 13.62 11.36 24.40
CA MET A 218 14.97 10.80 24.36
C MET A 218 15.85 11.37 25.48
N LYS A 219 15.81 12.69 25.68
CA LYS A 219 16.57 13.35 26.75
C LYS A 219 16.06 12.97 28.14
N ARG A 220 14.74 12.92 28.34
CA ARG A 220 14.12 12.67 29.65
C ARG A 220 14.36 11.25 30.14
N HIS A 221 14.38 10.28 29.23
CA HIS A 221 14.46 8.85 29.56
C HIS A 221 15.81 8.22 29.22
N ASP A 222 16.80 9.03 28.83
CA ASP A 222 18.14 8.59 28.42
C ASP A 222 18.05 7.49 27.34
N LEU A 223 17.28 7.78 26.28
CA LEU A 223 17.06 6.89 25.14
C LEU A 223 17.79 7.42 23.91
N ASN A 224 18.36 6.51 23.13
CA ASN A 224 18.75 6.81 21.76
C ASN A 224 17.55 6.65 20.79
N ARG A 225 17.76 7.04 19.52
CA ARG A 225 16.73 6.99 18.48
C ARG A 225 16.17 5.58 18.27
N SER A 226 17.04 4.58 18.20
CA SER A 226 16.66 3.19 17.96
C SER A 226 15.82 2.63 19.13
N GLU A 227 16.19 2.96 20.37
CA GLU A 227 15.41 2.56 21.54
C GLU A 227 14.02 3.20 21.56
N LEU A 228 13.91 4.47 21.16
CA LEU A 228 12.61 5.15 21.03
C LEU A 228 11.74 4.50 19.95
N GLU A 229 12.28 4.20 18.77
CA GLU A 229 11.56 3.51 17.69
C GLU A 229 11.07 2.11 18.10
N MET A 230 11.89 1.37 18.86
CA MET A 230 11.48 0.08 19.44
C MET A 230 10.31 0.23 20.42
N ILE A 231 10.35 1.26 21.28
CA ILE A 231 9.26 1.56 22.21
C ILE A 231 7.98 1.93 21.45
N ILE A 232 8.08 2.79 20.44
CA ILE A 232 6.95 3.21 19.59
C ILE A 232 6.29 1.99 18.94
N SER A 233 7.10 1.15 18.28
CA SER A 233 6.64 -0.06 17.60
C SER A 233 5.92 -1.01 18.56
N ALA A 234 6.49 -1.25 19.74
CA ALA A 234 5.91 -2.13 20.74
C ALA A 234 4.65 -1.57 21.40
N TYR A 235 4.61 -0.26 21.67
CA TYR A 235 3.43 0.42 22.22
C TYR A 235 2.25 0.35 21.23
N GLN A 236 2.49 0.68 19.96
CA GLN A 236 1.46 0.59 18.91
C GLN A 236 0.94 -0.85 18.75
N TYR A 237 1.84 -1.85 18.70
CA TYR A 237 1.46 -3.27 18.62
C TYR A 237 0.56 -3.69 19.80
N ARG A 238 0.96 -3.37 21.04
CA ARG A 238 0.21 -3.74 22.26
C ARG A 238 -1.18 -3.11 22.30
N ARG A 239 -1.25 -1.81 21.99
CA ARG A 239 -2.51 -1.06 22.03
C ARG A 239 -3.54 -1.63 21.03
N ARG A 240 -3.09 -1.99 19.83
CA ARG A 240 -3.98 -2.60 18.82
C ARG A 240 -4.46 -3.98 19.26
N LYS A 241 -3.58 -4.84 19.78
CA LYS A 241 -4.01 -6.14 20.34
C LYS A 241 -4.95 -6.03 21.54
N SER A 242 -4.86 -4.97 22.34
CA SER A 242 -5.83 -4.73 23.44
C SER A 242 -7.19 -4.21 22.97
N MET A 243 -7.26 -3.57 21.79
CA MET A 243 -8.51 -3.06 21.21
C MET A 243 -9.27 -4.12 20.38
N SER A 244 -8.58 -5.18 19.93
CA SER A 244 -9.18 -6.31 19.21
C SER A 244 -9.73 -7.43 20.11
N ARG A 245 -9.80 -7.23 21.43
CA ARG A 245 -10.38 -8.16 22.41
C ARG A 245 -11.63 -7.55 23.01
#